data_AF-A0A9N9E4V7-F1
#
_entry.id   AF-A0A9N9E4V7-F1
#
_cell.length_a   1.000
_cell.length_b   1.000
_cell.length_c   1.000
_cell.angle_alpha   90.00
_cell.angle_beta   90.00
_cell.angle_gamma   90.00
#
_symmetry.space_group_name_H-M   'P 1'
#
loop_
_entity.id
_entity.type
_entity.pdbx_description
1 polymer ?
#
loop_
_entity_poly.entity_id
_entity_poly.type
_entity_poly.pdbx_seq_one_letter_code
_entity_poly.pdbx_strand_id
1 'polypeptide(L)'
;MHLHEKKHSLAKVYEGTLRTGVEELTIRGYPSTLAMGLLVDKVTSEIYENLIQVGQTNAKFYREFLQIKKEYFGLIKFYATDASLKIAQPPKHKFTVDEAVVLIKKVLKILGPEYQAKLIWALRPGRIDYYEDTNKREGAYSSGHSVHTLLAEQNQAYPNARYPIILAEIASTLNEHLLFDYLYQNSQTKTEKIYLLQNRIEEIMAEKNIPLHADKLADLFHKINVEFGADVLDQKAPDKKNYA
;
A
#
# COMPACT_ATOMS: atom_id res chain seq x y z
N MET A 1 15.01 18.90 8.84
CA MET A 1 16.13 17.99 8.52
C MET A 1 16.83 18.49 7.26
N HIS A 2 18.05 19.03 7.37
CA HIS A 2 18.81 19.64 6.26
C HIS A 2 19.43 18.59 5.31
N LEU A 3 18.60 17.85 4.59
CA LEU A 3 19.04 16.81 3.64
C LEU A 3 19.95 17.35 2.53
N HIS A 4 19.68 18.58 2.05
CA HIS A 4 20.45 19.20 0.97
C HIS A 4 21.92 19.49 1.36
N GLU A 5 22.15 19.87 2.61
CA GLU A 5 23.50 20.16 3.14
C GLU A 5 24.34 18.89 3.27
N LYS A 6 23.70 17.73 3.46
CA LYS A 6 24.36 16.43 3.60
C LYS A 6 24.47 15.64 2.30
N LYS A 7 24.13 16.24 1.15
CA LYS A 7 24.05 15.54 -0.15
C LYS A 7 25.33 14.80 -0.53
N HIS A 8 26.51 15.37 -0.25
CA HIS A 8 27.80 14.77 -0.59
C HIS A 8 28.10 13.55 0.30
N SER A 9 27.80 13.64 1.60
CA SER A 9 27.96 12.52 2.52
C SER A 9 26.99 11.38 2.20
N LEU A 10 25.73 11.69 1.91
CA LEU A 10 24.74 10.70 1.50
C LEU A 10 25.12 10.02 0.18
N ALA A 11 25.59 10.80 -0.81
CA ALA A 11 26.10 10.27 -2.07
C ALA A 11 27.29 9.33 -1.84
N LYS A 12 28.21 9.67 -0.91
CA LYS A 12 29.39 8.83 -0.63
C LYS A 12 29.02 7.52 0.06
N VAL A 13 28.04 7.53 0.97
CA VAL A 13 27.50 6.31 1.60
C VAL A 13 26.81 5.43 0.55
N TYR A 14 26.01 6.03 -0.33
CA TYR A 14 25.34 5.31 -1.41
C TYR A 14 26.34 4.69 -2.40
N GLU A 15 27.37 5.44 -2.80
CA GLU A 15 28.48 4.94 -3.63
C GLU A 15 29.18 3.73 -2.99
N GLY A 16 29.44 3.78 -1.68
CA GLY A 16 30.01 2.66 -0.93
C GLY A 16 29.12 1.40 -0.96
N THR A 17 27.80 1.59 -0.86
CA THR A 17 26.82 0.50 -0.95
C THR A 17 26.82 -0.13 -2.35
N LEU A 18 26.83 0.70 -3.40
CA LEU A 18 26.91 0.23 -4.79
C LEU A 18 28.20 -0.54 -5.06
N ARG A 19 29.34 -0.03 -4.59
CA ARG A 19 30.64 -0.68 -4.77
C ARG A 19 30.67 -2.06 -4.09
N THR A 20 30.16 -2.15 -2.87
CA THR A 20 30.02 -3.41 -2.14
C THR A 20 29.19 -4.41 -2.95
N GLY A 21 28.05 -3.99 -3.50
CA GLY A 21 27.22 -4.85 -4.35
C GLY A 21 27.92 -5.34 -5.62
N VAL A 22 28.76 -4.51 -6.26
CA VAL A 22 29.55 -4.90 -7.44
C VAL A 22 30.68 -5.87 -7.08
N GLU A 23 31.36 -5.65 -5.96
CA GLU A 23 32.39 -6.56 -5.43
C GLU A 23 31.78 -7.93 -5.12
N GLU A 24 30.64 -7.98 -4.42
CA GLU A 24 29.92 -9.22 -4.12
C GLU A 24 29.47 -9.96 -5.39
N LEU A 25 28.92 -9.23 -6.36
CA LEU A 25 28.57 -9.78 -7.67
C LEU A 25 29.79 -10.44 -8.33
N THR A 26 30.93 -9.77 -8.34
CA THR A 26 32.15 -10.24 -9.00
C THR A 26 32.69 -11.49 -8.33
N ILE A 27 32.77 -11.50 -6.99
CA ILE A 27 33.27 -12.63 -6.21
C ILE A 27 32.35 -13.86 -6.38
N ARG A 28 31.04 -13.65 -6.45
CA ARG A 28 30.04 -14.73 -6.54
C ARG A 28 29.69 -15.15 -7.97
N GLY A 29 30.16 -14.42 -8.98
CA GLY A 29 29.95 -14.74 -10.40
C GLY A 29 28.54 -14.51 -10.92
N TYR A 30 27.80 -13.53 -10.37
CA TYR A 30 26.45 -13.20 -10.87
C TYR A 30 26.49 -12.26 -12.09
N PRO A 31 25.50 -12.33 -13.00
CA PRO A 31 25.45 -11.48 -14.19
C PRO A 31 25.06 -10.02 -13.90
N SER A 32 24.30 -9.78 -12.82
CA SER A 32 23.91 -8.43 -12.39
C SER A 32 23.57 -8.38 -10.90
N THR A 33 23.68 -7.20 -10.28
CA THR A 33 23.30 -6.98 -8.87
C THR A 33 21.81 -7.19 -8.67
N LEU A 34 21.00 -6.93 -9.69
CA LEU A 34 19.57 -7.26 -9.74
C LEU A 34 19.36 -8.79 -9.63
N ALA A 35 20.02 -9.57 -10.49
CA ALA A 35 19.89 -11.03 -10.46
C ALA A 35 20.33 -11.63 -9.11
N MET A 36 21.38 -11.06 -8.50
CA MET A 36 21.83 -11.46 -7.16
C MET A 36 20.79 -11.12 -6.08
N GLY A 37 20.18 -9.93 -6.14
CA GLY A 37 19.17 -9.50 -5.17
C GLY A 37 17.87 -10.30 -5.24
N LEU A 38 17.43 -10.66 -6.46
CA LEU A 38 16.19 -11.40 -6.68
C LEU A 38 16.28 -12.88 -6.28
N LEU A 39 17.48 -13.42 -6.07
CA LEU A 39 17.67 -14.82 -5.69
C LEU A 39 16.98 -15.17 -4.37
N VAL A 40 16.98 -14.25 -3.41
CA VAL A 40 16.35 -14.42 -2.10
C VAL A 40 14.85 -14.64 -2.25
N ASP A 41 14.22 -13.93 -3.18
CA ASP A 41 12.79 -14.04 -3.45
C ASP A 41 12.46 -15.10 -4.53
N LYS A 42 13.48 -15.78 -5.08
CA LYS A 42 13.37 -16.77 -6.16
C LYS A 42 12.67 -16.21 -7.40
N VAL A 43 12.92 -14.94 -7.72
CA VAL A 43 12.33 -14.24 -8.86
C VAL A 43 13.37 -14.08 -9.97
N THR A 44 12.95 -14.21 -11.22
CA THR A 44 13.82 -13.95 -12.38
C THR A 44 13.85 -12.46 -12.72
N SER A 45 14.93 -11.98 -13.33
CA SER A 45 15.01 -10.60 -13.81
C SER A 45 13.89 -10.26 -14.79
N GLU A 46 13.46 -11.22 -15.62
CA GLU A 46 12.35 -11.06 -16.55
C GLU A 46 11.03 -10.73 -15.85
N ILE A 47 10.68 -11.43 -14.76
CA ILE A 47 9.48 -11.13 -13.97
C ILE A 47 9.56 -9.72 -13.40
N TYR A 48 10.73 -9.32 -12.90
CA TYR A 48 10.94 -7.98 -12.35
C TYR A 48 10.83 -6.88 -13.42
N GLU A 49 11.39 -7.09 -14.60
CA GLU A 49 11.31 -6.16 -15.73
C GLU A 49 9.88 -6.03 -16.25
N ASN A 50 9.14 -7.14 -16.36
CA ASN A 50 7.73 -7.15 -16.72
C ASN A 50 6.89 -6.35 -15.72
N LEU A 51 7.17 -6.48 -14.41
CA LEU A 51 6.51 -5.67 -13.38
C LEU A 51 6.77 -4.17 -13.60
N ILE A 52 8.02 -3.77 -13.83
CA ILE A 52 8.34 -2.36 -14.12
C ILE A 52 7.56 -1.86 -15.33
N GLN A 53 7.51 -2.65 -16.41
CA GLN A 53 6.81 -2.28 -17.64
C GLN A 53 5.31 -2.08 -17.39
N VAL A 54 4.67 -3.01 -16.69
CA VAL A 54 3.25 -2.93 -16.32
C VAL A 54 2.99 -1.68 -15.46
N GLY A 55 3.84 -1.41 -14.48
CA GLY A 55 3.74 -0.21 -13.65
C GLY A 55 3.85 1.09 -14.47
N GLN A 56 4.80 1.15 -15.41
CA GLN A 56 4.98 2.31 -16.30
C GLN A 56 3.77 2.52 -17.23
N THR A 57 3.22 1.46 -17.82
CA THR A 57 2.04 1.54 -18.69
C THR A 57 0.82 2.06 -17.94
N ASN A 58 0.68 1.70 -16.66
CA ASN A 58 -0.47 2.06 -15.84
C ASN A 58 -0.28 3.36 -15.03
N ALA A 59 0.92 3.94 -15.02
CA ALA A 59 1.18 5.25 -14.40
C ALA A 59 0.33 6.40 -14.96
N LYS A 60 -0.28 6.22 -16.15
CA LYS A 60 -1.27 7.17 -16.72
C LYS A 60 -2.43 7.43 -15.77
N PHE A 61 -2.91 6.38 -15.10
CA PHE A 61 -4.05 6.47 -14.20
C PHE A 61 -3.71 7.39 -13.03
N TYR A 62 -2.58 7.17 -12.35
CA TYR A 62 -2.17 8.08 -11.27
C TYR A 62 -2.04 9.53 -11.72
N ARG A 63 -1.50 9.78 -12.92
CA ARG A 63 -1.44 11.14 -13.50
C ARG A 63 -2.84 11.74 -13.70
N GLU A 64 -3.81 10.95 -14.14
CA GLU A 64 -5.22 11.37 -14.26
C GLU A 64 -5.81 11.73 -12.88
N PHE A 65 -5.50 11.00 -11.80
CA PHE A 65 -5.98 11.37 -10.46
C PHE A 65 -5.35 12.66 -9.94
N LEU A 66 -4.05 12.85 -10.16
CA LEU A 66 -3.41 14.13 -9.83
C LEU A 66 -4.02 15.28 -10.63
N GLN A 67 -4.43 15.04 -11.88
CA GLN A 67 -5.12 16.02 -12.70
C GLN A 67 -6.52 16.34 -12.15
N ILE A 68 -7.30 15.33 -11.73
CA ILE A 68 -8.59 15.52 -11.05
C ILE A 68 -8.41 16.38 -9.79
N LYS A 69 -7.40 16.08 -8.96
CA LYS A 69 -7.08 16.91 -7.77
C LYS A 69 -6.74 18.34 -8.16
N LYS A 70 -5.91 18.53 -9.19
CA LYS A 70 -5.53 19.86 -9.68
C LYS A 70 -6.75 20.68 -10.07
N GLU A 71 -7.68 20.08 -10.82
CA GLU A 71 -8.91 20.72 -11.28
C GLU A 71 -9.87 21.01 -10.12
N TYR A 72 -10.09 20.03 -9.24
CA TYR A 72 -10.95 20.16 -8.06
C TYR A 72 -10.53 21.34 -7.16
N PHE A 73 -9.22 21.51 -6.93
CA PHE A 73 -8.67 22.59 -6.10
C PHE A 73 -8.38 23.89 -6.88
N GLY A 74 -8.69 23.95 -8.17
CA GLY A 74 -8.44 25.12 -9.02
C GLY A 74 -6.95 25.55 -9.01
N LEU A 75 -6.03 24.58 -9.10
CA LEU A 75 -4.59 24.84 -9.08
C LEU A 75 -4.08 25.12 -10.50
N ILE A 76 -3.38 26.24 -10.68
CA ILE A 76 -2.73 26.56 -11.97
C ILE A 76 -1.55 25.60 -12.22
N LYS A 77 -0.77 25.33 -11.17
CA LYS A 77 0.37 24.40 -11.15
C LYS A 77 0.21 23.44 -9.98
N PHE A 78 0.58 22.18 -10.19
CA PHE A 78 0.53 21.12 -9.19
C PHE A 78 1.96 20.79 -8.73
N TYR A 79 2.22 20.92 -7.43
CA TYR A 79 3.49 20.59 -6.80
C TYR A 79 3.42 19.22 -6.09
N ALA A 80 4.58 18.62 -5.80
CA ALA A 80 4.62 17.32 -5.13
C ALA A 80 3.91 17.31 -3.76
N THR A 81 3.93 18.45 -3.06
CA THR A 81 3.21 18.63 -1.78
C THR A 81 1.69 18.57 -1.93
N ASP A 82 1.17 18.98 -3.09
CA ASP A 82 -0.27 19.01 -3.37
C ASP A 82 -0.86 17.59 -3.50
N ALA A 83 -0.01 16.58 -3.71
CA ALA A 83 -0.44 15.17 -3.72
C ALA A 83 -1.11 14.75 -2.40
N SER A 84 -0.78 15.41 -1.30
CA SER A 84 -1.37 15.14 0.03
C SER A 84 -2.76 15.74 0.26
N LEU A 85 -3.22 16.66 -0.61
CA LEU A 85 -4.53 17.29 -0.48
C LEU A 85 -5.65 16.25 -0.56
N LYS A 86 -6.71 16.36 0.24
CA LYS A 86 -7.81 15.38 0.28
C LYS A 86 -9.08 15.97 -0.33
N ILE A 87 -9.64 15.31 -1.35
CA ILE A 87 -10.89 15.73 -2.02
C ILE A 87 -12.06 15.61 -1.03
N ALA A 88 -12.14 14.48 -0.33
CA ALA A 88 -13.13 14.22 0.70
C ALA A 88 -12.49 14.17 2.10
N GLN A 89 -13.23 14.69 3.08
CA GLN A 89 -12.87 14.62 4.49
C GLN A 89 -13.14 13.21 5.06
N PRO A 90 -12.40 12.78 6.10
CA PRO A 90 -12.63 11.50 6.73
C PRO A 90 -14.04 11.41 7.33
N PRO A 91 -14.65 10.20 7.35
CA PRO A 91 -15.92 10.00 8.03
C PRO A 91 -15.78 10.34 9.51
N LYS A 92 -16.86 10.91 10.09
CA LYS A 92 -16.86 11.33 11.51
C LYS A 92 -16.81 10.15 12.48
N HIS A 93 -17.24 8.98 12.03
CA HIS A 93 -17.24 7.78 12.84
C HIS A 93 -15.81 7.32 13.11
N LYS A 94 -15.47 7.16 14.38
CA LYS A 94 -14.22 6.56 14.83
C LYS A 94 -14.52 5.16 15.33
N PHE A 95 -13.74 4.19 14.88
CA PHE A 95 -13.81 2.83 15.38
C PHE A 95 -12.97 2.70 16.65
N THR A 96 -13.53 2.05 17.67
CA THR A 96 -12.76 1.44 18.74
C THR A 96 -12.03 0.20 18.23
N VAL A 97 -11.00 -0.25 18.96
CA VAL A 97 -10.26 -1.48 18.61
C VAL A 97 -11.20 -2.69 18.54
N ASP A 98 -12.14 -2.80 19.49
CA ASP A 98 -13.09 -3.92 19.53
C ASP A 98 -14.03 -3.91 18.33
N GLU A 99 -14.56 -2.73 17.95
CA GLU A 99 -15.39 -2.60 16.74
C GLU A 99 -14.61 -2.96 15.48
N ALA A 100 -13.35 -2.54 15.38
CA ALA A 100 -12.47 -2.89 14.26
C ALA A 100 -12.21 -4.40 14.19
N VAL A 101 -11.95 -5.06 15.33
CA VAL A 101 -11.75 -6.51 15.41
C VAL A 101 -13.00 -7.28 14.97
N VAL A 102 -14.19 -6.84 15.41
CA VAL A 102 -15.47 -7.43 14.99
C VAL A 102 -15.67 -7.27 13.48
N LEU A 103 -15.39 -6.07 12.95
CA LEU A 103 -15.50 -5.77 11.53
C LEU A 103 -14.55 -6.64 10.69
N ILE A 104 -13.27 -6.72 11.06
CA ILE A 104 -12.27 -7.54 10.35
C ILE A 104 -12.70 -9.01 10.32
N LYS A 105 -13.13 -9.57 11.45
CA LYS A 105 -13.64 -10.96 11.50
C LYS A 105 -14.84 -11.17 10.59
N LYS A 106 -15.78 -10.21 10.58
CA LYS A 106 -16.96 -10.25 9.71
C LYS A 106 -16.56 -10.26 8.23
N VAL A 107 -15.69 -9.35 7.81
CA VAL A 107 -15.26 -9.22 6.40
C VAL A 107 -14.50 -10.45 5.94
N LEU A 108 -13.51 -10.88 6.72
CA LEU A 108 -12.65 -12.00 6.35
C LEU A 108 -13.32 -13.37 6.52
N LYS A 109 -14.61 -13.41 6.88
CA LYS A 109 -15.38 -14.67 7.01
C LYS A 109 -15.45 -15.44 5.68
N ILE A 110 -15.39 -14.73 4.56
CA ILE A 110 -15.37 -15.32 3.21
C ILE A 110 -14.17 -16.25 2.98
N LEU A 111 -13.06 -16.06 3.71
CA LEU A 111 -11.85 -16.89 3.61
C LEU A 111 -11.99 -18.26 4.30
N GLY A 112 -13.15 -18.55 4.88
CA GLY A 112 -13.47 -19.87 5.42
C GLY A 112 -13.05 -20.10 6.88
N PRO A 113 -13.47 -21.23 7.46
CA PRO A 113 -13.35 -21.51 8.89
C PRO A 113 -11.90 -21.68 9.36
N GLU A 114 -11.03 -22.25 8.53
CA GLU A 114 -9.61 -22.42 8.86
C GLU A 114 -8.91 -21.05 9.02
N TYR A 115 -9.11 -20.16 8.06
CA TYR A 115 -8.56 -18.80 8.12
C TYR A 115 -9.09 -18.05 9.35
N GLN A 116 -10.40 -18.17 9.63
CA GLN A 116 -11.03 -17.55 10.80
C GLN A 116 -10.40 -18.03 12.12
N ALA A 117 -10.10 -19.33 12.24
CA ALA A 117 -9.42 -19.85 13.43
C ALA A 117 -8.03 -19.22 13.63
N LYS A 118 -7.25 -19.07 12.55
CA LYS A 118 -5.94 -18.40 12.61
C LYS A 118 -6.05 -16.91 12.89
N LEU A 119 -7.01 -16.24 12.28
CA LEU A 119 -7.27 -14.82 12.50
C LEU A 119 -7.64 -14.56 13.97
N ILE A 120 -8.50 -15.38 14.56
CA ILE A 120 -8.85 -15.28 15.99
C ILE A 120 -7.61 -15.44 16.86
N TRP A 121 -6.74 -16.41 16.53
CA TRP A 121 -5.49 -16.60 17.26
C TRP A 121 -4.55 -15.40 17.11
N ALA A 122 -4.44 -14.83 15.91
CA ALA A 122 -3.58 -13.67 15.62
C ALA A 122 -4.06 -12.39 16.33
N LEU A 123 -5.38 -12.26 16.52
CA LEU A 123 -6.02 -11.11 17.17
C LEU A 123 -6.18 -11.26 18.70
N ARG A 124 -5.63 -12.31 19.31
CA ARG A 124 -5.79 -12.53 20.76
C ARG A 124 -5.03 -11.47 21.59
N PRO A 125 -5.45 -11.21 22.83
CA PRO A 125 -4.72 -10.30 23.73
C PRO A 125 -3.23 -10.66 23.83
N GLY A 126 -2.36 -9.64 23.75
CA GLY A 126 -0.91 -9.79 23.82
C GLY A 126 -0.21 -10.18 22.51
N ARG A 127 -0.94 -10.31 21.38
CA ARG A 127 -0.33 -10.49 20.05
C ARG A 127 -0.21 -9.22 19.24
N ILE A 128 -1.01 -8.21 19.57
CA ILE A 128 -1.02 -6.93 18.87
C ILE A 128 -0.87 -5.83 19.90
N ASP A 129 0.09 -4.95 19.64
CA ASP A 129 0.26 -3.71 20.36
C ASP A 129 -0.40 -2.60 19.53
N TYR A 130 -1.59 -2.16 19.95
CA TYR A 130 -2.44 -1.25 19.17
C TYR A 130 -2.14 0.24 19.41
N TYR A 131 -1.79 0.61 20.64
CA TYR A 131 -1.73 2.00 21.04
C TYR A 131 -0.44 2.67 20.58
N GLU A 132 -0.52 3.95 20.22
CA GLU A 132 0.64 4.75 19.83
C GLU A 132 1.49 5.06 21.07
N ASP A 133 2.81 5.06 20.89
CA ASP A 133 3.78 5.52 21.89
C ASP A 133 4.90 6.28 21.17
N THR A 134 5.41 7.32 21.82
CA THR A 134 6.54 8.16 21.41
C THR A 134 7.80 7.39 20.98
N ASN A 135 8.02 6.19 21.53
CA ASN A 135 9.17 5.34 21.21
C ASN A 135 8.84 4.17 20.27
N LYS A 136 7.60 4.08 19.79
CA LYS A 136 7.14 2.97 18.96
C LYS A 136 7.45 3.27 17.49
N ARG A 137 8.05 2.28 16.81
CA ARG A 137 8.25 2.35 15.35
C ARG A 137 6.92 2.15 14.63
N GLU A 138 6.71 2.91 13.57
CA GLU A 138 5.61 2.72 12.62
C GLU A 138 5.69 1.35 11.92
N GLY A 139 4.55 0.80 11.48
CA GLY A 139 4.50 -0.47 10.72
C GLY A 139 3.44 -1.50 11.14
N ALA A 140 2.34 -1.10 11.77
CA ALA A 140 1.38 -1.99 12.41
C ALA A 140 0.35 -2.70 11.49
N TYR A 141 0.68 -2.97 10.22
CA TYR A 141 -0.17 -3.81 9.36
C TYR A 141 0.31 -5.27 9.40
N SER A 142 -0.30 -6.08 10.27
CA SER A 142 0.30 -7.37 10.66
C SER A 142 -0.63 -8.57 10.60
N SER A 143 -1.94 -8.39 10.40
CA SER A 143 -2.91 -9.50 10.52
C SER A 143 -2.82 -10.49 9.37
N GLY A 144 -2.67 -10.02 8.12
CA GLY A 144 -2.43 -10.87 6.95
C GLY A 144 -1.12 -11.65 7.06
N HIS A 145 -0.04 -10.94 7.40
CA HIS A 145 1.27 -11.55 7.68
C HIS A 145 1.22 -12.59 8.81
N SER A 146 0.46 -12.34 9.87
CA SER A 146 0.33 -13.25 11.01
C SER A 146 -0.34 -14.56 10.62
N VAL A 147 -1.46 -14.50 9.87
CA VAL A 147 -2.15 -15.73 9.43
C VAL A 147 -1.30 -16.52 8.45
N HIS A 148 -0.63 -15.84 7.51
CA HIS A 148 0.28 -16.48 6.57
C HIS A 148 1.45 -17.18 7.28
N THR A 149 2.08 -16.51 8.26
CA THR A 149 3.15 -17.09 9.09
C THR A 149 2.66 -18.36 9.80
N LEU A 150 1.47 -18.31 10.43
CA LEU A 150 0.93 -19.46 11.17
C LEU A 150 0.65 -20.66 10.28
N LEU A 151 0.12 -20.43 9.08
CA LEU A 151 -0.14 -21.52 8.14
C LEU A 151 1.16 -22.11 7.58
N ALA A 152 2.17 -21.26 7.30
CA ALA A 152 3.46 -21.72 6.83
C ALA A 152 4.19 -22.56 7.89
N GLU A 153 4.26 -22.10 9.14
CA GLU A 153 4.90 -22.81 10.25
C GLU A 153 4.24 -24.16 10.57
N GLN A 154 2.93 -24.29 10.34
CA GLN A 154 2.20 -25.53 10.62
C GLN A 154 2.31 -26.58 9.52
N ASN A 155 2.51 -26.15 8.27
CA ASN A 155 2.47 -27.03 7.10
C ASN A 155 3.84 -27.23 6.46
N GLN A 156 4.87 -26.50 6.90
CA GLN A 156 6.22 -26.59 6.37
C GLN A 156 7.24 -26.91 7.48
N ALA A 157 8.30 -27.63 7.12
CA ALA A 157 9.46 -27.76 7.99
C ALA A 157 10.08 -26.38 8.25
N TYR A 158 10.69 -26.18 9.43
CA TYR A 158 11.26 -24.90 9.85
C TYR A 158 12.10 -24.17 8.77
N PRO A 159 13.00 -24.83 8.00
CA PRO A 159 13.76 -24.15 6.94
C PRO A 159 12.90 -23.60 5.79
N ASN A 160 11.70 -24.15 5.59
CA ASN A 160 10.78 -23.83 4.50
C ASN A 160 9.59 -22.95 4.94
N ALA A 161 9.43 -22.70 6.25
CA ALA A 161 8.35 -21.87 6.77
C ALA A 161 8.51 -20.39 6.43
N ARG A 162 9.74 -19.95 6.11
CA ARG A 162 10.02 -18.57 5.67
C ARG A 162 9.71 -18.43 4.19
N TYR A 163 8.67 -17.66 3.87
CA TYR A 163 8.30 -17.31 2.50
C TYR A 163 9.02 -16.02 2.01
N PRO A 164 9.21 -15.88 0.68
CA PRO A 164 9.65 -14.64 0.04
C PRO A 164 8.79 -13.43 0.41
N ILE A 165 9.38 -12.22 0.37
CA ILE A 165 8.67 -10.97 0.73
C ILE A 165 7.47 -10.75 -0.20
N ILE A 166 7.62 -11.06 -1.49
CA ILE A 166 6.54 -10.92 -2.47
C ILE A 166 5.31 -11.74 -2.08
N LEU A 167 5.50 -12.94 -1.50
CA LEU A 167 4.37 -13.75 -1.00
C LEU A 167 3.80 -13.22 0.32
N ALA A 168 4.62 -12.56 1.14
CA ALA A 168 4.19 -11.97 2.40
C ALA A 168 3.08 -10.94 2.15
N GLU A 169 3.30 -10.05 1.18
CA GLU A 169 2.41 -8.93 0.87
C GLU A 169 1.04 -9.40 0.34
N ILE A 170 0.97 -10.52 -0.40
CA ILE A 170 -0.28 -11.03 -1.00
C ILE A 170 -1.39 -11.19 0.04
N ALA A 171 -1.08 -11.78 1.20
CA ALA A 171 -2.08 -12.06 2.24
C ALA A 171 -2.60 -10.77 2.90
N SER A 172 -1.72 -9.80 3.12
CA SER A 172 -2.07 -8.51 3.70
C SER A 172 -2.88 -7.67 2.72
N THR A 173 -2.42 -7.56 1.47
CA THR A 173 -3.12 -6.79 0.44
C THR A 173 -4.49 -7.39 0.08
N LEU A 174 -4.63 -8.72 0.07
CA LEU A 174 -5.94 -9.36 -0.12
C LEU A 174 -6.93 -8.95 0.98
N ASN A 175 -6.50 -8.97 2.25
CA ASN A 175 -7.34 -8.55 3.36
C ASN A 175 -7.77 -7.08 3.24
N GLU A 176 -6.86 -6.21 2.84
CA GLU A 176 -7.18 -4.79 2.56
C GLU A 176 -8.19 -4.64 1.44
N HIS A 177 -8.04 -5.38 0.34
CA HIS A 177 -8.99 -5.34 -0.78
C HIS A 177 -10.39 -5.78 -0.34
N LEU A 178 -10.48 -6.86 0.44
CA LEU A 178 -11.77 -7.34 0.98
C LEU A 178 -12.39 -6.32 1.93
N LEU A 179 -11.59 -5.69 2.78
CA LEU A 179 -12.05 -4.63 3.68
C LEU A 179 -12.52 -3.40 2.91
N PHE A 180 -11.75 -2.96 1.93
CA PHE A 180 -12.12 -1.85 1.05
C PHE A 180 -13.44 -2.14 0.33
N ASP A 181 -13.58 -3.30 -0.32
CA ASP A 181 -14.78 -3.66 -1.08
C ASP A 181 -16.00 -3.71 -0.15
N TYR A 182 -15.86 -4.26 1.05
CA TYR A 182 -16.93 -4.25 2.06
C TYR A 182 -17.31 -2.82 2.48
N LEU A 183 -16.34 -1.98 2.84
CA LEU A 183 -16.59 -0.60 3.27
C LEU A 183 -17.24 0.22 2.14
N TYR A 184 -16.74 0.06 0.91
CA TYR A 184 -17.24 0.75 -0.26
C TYR A 184 -18.71 0.39 -0.57
N GLN A 185 -19.05 -0.90 -0.50
CA GLN A 185 -20.42 -1.38 -0.73
C GLN A 185 -21.41 -0.96 0.36
N ASN A 186 -20.94 -0.80 1.60
CA ASN A 186 -21.78 -0.43 2.74
C ASN A 186 -21.81 1.08 3.00
N SER A 187 -20.99 1.86 2.29
CA SER A 187 -20.95 3.32 2.40
C SER A 187 -22.25 3.95 1.89
N GLN A 188 -22.78 4.89 2.68
CA GLN A 188 -24.09 5.51 2.42
C GLN A 188 -23.98 6.83 1.65
N THR A 189 -22.82 7.50 1.73
CA THR A 189 -22.68 8.86 1.21
C THR A 189 -21.64 8.92 0.09
N LYS A 190 -21.88 9.81 -0.88
CA LYS A 190 -20.93 10.09 -1.97
C LYS A 190 -19.57 10.53 -1.42
N THR A 191 -19.55 11.37 -0.39
CA THR A 191 -18.31 11.85 0.24
C THR A 191 -17.50 10.72 0.86
N GLU A 192 -18.13 9.77 1.54
CA GLU A 192 -17.44 8.61 2.12
C GLU A 192 -16.89 7.68 1.04
N LYS A 193 -17.63 7.44 -0.05
CA LYS A 193 -17.11 6.69 -1.20
C LYS A 193 -15.90 7.36 -1.85
N ILE A 194 -15.94 8.68 -2.05
CA ILE A 194 -14.79 9.45 -2.57
C ILE A 194 -13.60 9.36 -1.59
N TYR A 195 -13.85 9.44 -0.28
CA TYR A 195 -12.81 9.29 0.75
C TYR A 195 -12.14 7.91 0.72
N LEU A 196 -12.93 6.85 0.55
CA LEU A 196 -12.40 5.48 0.44
C LEU A 196 -11.59 5.31 -0.85
N LEU A 197 -12.12 5.79 -2.00
CA LEU A 197 -11.44 5.68 -3.29
C LEU A 197 -10.14 6.47 -3.34
N GLN A 198 -10.14 7.74 -2.89
CA GLN A 198 -8.94 8.58 -2.90
C GLN A 198 -7.84 7.93 -2.03
N ASN A 199 -8.19 7.40 -0.86
CA ASN A 199 -7.22 6.78 0.03
C ASN A 199 -6.71 5.47 -0.57
N ARG A 200 -7.58 4.66 -1.19
CA ARG A 200 -7.13 3.42 -1.81
C ARG A 200 -6.19 3.65 -2.98
N ILE A 201 -6.45 4.68 -3.79
CA ILE A 201 -5.53 5.08 -4.88
C ILE A 201 -4.20 5.54 -4.29
N GLU A 202 -4.22 6.36 -3.25
CA GLU A 202 -2.99 6.85 -2.62
C GLU A 202 -2.18 5.75 -1.94
N GLU A 203 -2.82 4.78 -1.28
CA GLU A 203 -2.17 3.58 -0.71
C GLU A 203 -1.46 2.78 -1.80
N ILE A 204 -2.19 2.39 -2.86
CA ILE A 204 -1.65 1.64 -4.00
C ILE A 204 -0.45 2.37 -4.63
N MET A 205 -0.47 3.70 -4.64
CA MET A 205 0.59 4.52 -5.22
C MET A 205 1.75 4.81 -4.28
N ALA A 206 1.53 4.75 -2.96
CA ALA A 206 2.56 4.89 -1.94
C ALA A 206 3.32 3.57 -1.71
N GLU A 207 2.68 2.44 -1.98
CA GLU A 207 3.27 1.12 -1.83
C GLU A 207 4.39 0.85 -2.84
N LYS A 208 5.42 0.11 -2.41
CA LYS A 208 6.53 -0.31 -3.29
C LYS A 208 6.12 -1.35 -4.35
N ASN A 209 4.84 -1.73 -4.37
CA ASN A 209 4.25 -2.77 -5.21
C ASN A 209 3.33 -2.21 -6.31
N ILE A 210 3.46 -0.92 -6.69
CA ILE A 210 2.70 -0.28 -7.79
C ILE A 210 2.51 -1.18 -9.03
N PRO A 211 3.55 -1.91 -9.52
CA PRO A 211 3.37 -2.89 -10.59
C PRO A 211 2.29 -3.95 -10.39
N LEU A 212 2.14 -4.45 -9.17
CA LEU A 212 1.23 -5.55 -8.82
C LEU A 212 -0.24 -5.10 -8.79
N HIS A 213 -0.47 -3.80 -8.59
CA HIS A 213 -1.81 -3.21 -8.42
C HIS A 213 -2.28 -2.42 -9.63
N ALA A 214 -1.55 -2.48 -10.74
CA ALA A 214 -1.79 -1.71 -11.94
C ALA A 214 -3.22 -1.88 -12.51
N ASP A 215 -3.72 -3.12 -12.57
CA ASP A 215 -5.07 -3.42 -13.03
C ASP A 215 -6.13 -2.90 -12.04
N LYS A 216 -5.86 -3.02 -10.73
CA LYS A 216 -6.78 -2.51 -9.71
C LYS A 216 -6.84 -0.99 -9.70
N LEU A 217 -5.72 -0.34 -9.99
CA LEU A 217 -5.68 1.10 -10.21
C LEU A 217 -6.64 1.44 -11.35
N ALA A 218 -6.51 0.79 -12.51
CA ALA A 218 -7.41 1.00 -13.66
C ALA A 218 -8.90 0.84 -13.28
N ASP A 219 -9.25 -0.20 -12.53
CA ASP A 219 -10.62 -0.43 -12.04
C ASP A 219 -11.13 0.69 -11.13
N LEU A 220 -10.29 1.18 -10.21
CA LEU A 220 -10.65 2.28 -9.30
C LEU A 220 -10.91 3.57 -10.08
N PHE A 221 -10.11 3.85 -11.11
CA PHE A 221 -10.35 4.98 -12.01
C PHE A 221 -11.63 4.84 -12.80
N HIS A 222 -11.90 3.65 -13.33
CA HIS A 222 -13.16 3.39 -14.01
C HIS A 222 -14.36 3.63 -13.09
N LYS A 223 -14.30 3.15 -11.83
CA LYS A 223 -15.33 3.44 -10.82
C LYS A 223 -15.47 4.93 -10.54
N ILE A 224 -14.37 5.68 -10.43
CA ILE A 224 -14.43 7.13 -10.24
C ILE A 224 -15.17 7.81 -11.41
N ASN A 225 -14.79 7.47 -12.64
CA ASN A 225 -15.34 8.10 -13.84
C ASN A 225 -16.80 7.71 -14.09
N VAL A 226 -17.19 6.45 -13.83
CA VAL A 226 -18.55 5.95 -14.04
C VAL A 226 -19.50 6.39 -12.91
N GLU A 227 -19.07 6.26 -11.65
CA GLU A 227 -19.96 6.55 -10.51
C GLU A 227 -20.02 8.05 -10.18
N PHE A 228 -18.97 8.81 -10.49
CA PHE A 228 -18.90 10.22 -10.08
C PHE A 228 -18.64 11.21 -11.20
N GLY A 229 -18.15 10.78 -12.38
CA GLY A 229 -18.07 11.60 -13.60
C GLY A 229 -17.68 13.08 -13.39
N ALA A 230 -18.39 13.98 -14.07
CA ALA A 230 -18.25 15.43 -13.88
C ALA A 230 -18.72 15.91 -12.49
N ASP A 231 -19.48 15.10 -11.75
CA ASP A 231 -20.05 15.48 -10.46
C ASP A 231 -19.03 15.46 -9.30
N VAL A 232 -17.80 14.94 -9.47
CA VAL A 232 -16.68 15.21 -8.52
C VAL A 232 -16.27 16.68 -8.64
N LEU A 233 -16.33 17.24 -9.85
CA LEU A 233 -15.92 18.60 -10.18
C LEU A 233 -17.02 19.65 -9.87
N ASP A 234 -18.29 19.23 -9.76
CA ASP A 234 -19.39 20.12 -9.36
C ASP A 234 -19.32 20.56 -7.89
N GLN A 235 -18.55 19.85 -7.06
CA GLN A 235 -18.23 20.30 -5.71
C GLN A 235 -16.98 21.19 -5.78
N LYS A 236 -17.15 22.50 -6.02
CA LYS A 236 -16.02 23.44 -5.89
C LYS A 236 -15.38 23.29 -4.51
N ALA A 237 -14.06 23.16 -4.47
CA ALA A 237 -13.31 23.13 -3.22
C ALA A 237 -13.71 24.34 -2.34
N PRO A 238 -13.91 24.14 -1.02
CA PRO A 238 -14.09 25.26 -0.10
C PRO A 238 -12.89 26.19 -0.18
N ASP A 239 -13.13 27.51 -0.17
CA ASP A 239 -12.12 28.57 -0.32
C ASP A 239 -10.83 28.24 0.43
N LYS A 240 -9.67 28.43 -0.23
CA LYS A 240 -8.30 28.10 0.23
C LYS A 240 -7.86 28.73 1.56
N LYS A 241 -8.74 29.38 2.31
CA LYS A 241 -8.42 30.12 3.55
C LYS A 241 -8.21 29.26 4.79
N ASN A 242 -8.49 27.95 4.74
CA ASN A 242 -8.44 27.08 5.93
C ASN A 242 -7.37 25.98 5.88
N TYR A 243 -6.40 26.05 4.97
CA TYR A 243 -5.27 25.13 4.94
C TYR A 243 -3.97 25.92 5.13
N ALA A 244 -3.73 26.35 6.37
CA ALA A 244 -2.47 26.92 6.85
C ALA A 244 -2.02 26.15 8.08
#